data_AF-A0A6L8UXQ5-F1
#
_entry.id   AF-A0A6L8UXQ5-F1
#
_cell.length_a   1.000
_cell.length_b   1.000
_cell.length_c   1.000
_cell.angle_alpha   90.00
_cell.angle_beta   90.00
_cell.angle_gamma   90.00
#
_symmetry.space_group_name_H-M   'P 1'
#
loop_
_entity.id
_entity.type
_entity.pdbx_description
1 polymer ?
#
loop_
_entity_poly.entity_id
_entity_poly.type
_entity_poly.pdbx_seq_one_letter_code
_entity_poly.pdbx_strand_id
1 'polypeptide(L)'
;MSDKKMNRWSTYEPLAAILSGKQIADLVVTGHAHSRFGERVTHEKTNLEEVNLFVRKKLEDERIRLSDRNEPTMFIIDDDVEMVAEFELMEEKELQSGHSQYKMIVVTFLGRLSDNNEYTDLQS
;
A
#
# COMPACT_ATOMS: atom_id res chain seq x y z
N MET A 1 20.63 -1.21 24.21
CA MET A 1 19.60 -1.77 23.32
C MET A 1 18.66 -0.62 23.05
N SER A 2 18.85 0.06 21.93
CA SER A 2 18.18 1.33 21.67
C SER A 2 16.80 1.07 21.12
N ASP A 3 15.78 1.39 21.93
CA ASP A 3 14.40 1.55 21.50
C ASP A 3 14.35 2.57 20.36
N LYS A 4 14.38 2.06 19.13
CA LYS A 4 14.10 2.83 17.94
C LYS A 4 12.60 3.17 18.00
N LYS A 5 12.30 4.26 18.70
CA LYS A 5 10.99 4.92 18.65
C LYS A 5 10.66 5.13 17.19
N MET A 6 9.84 4.23 16.67
CA MET A 6 9.21 4.35 15.37
C MET A 6 8.32 5.56 15.51
N ASN A 7 8.79 6.72 15.06
CA ASN A 7 8.06 7.97 15.11
C ASN A 7 6.70 7.71 14.46
N ARG A 8 5.67 7.63 15.30
CA ARG A 8 4.27 7.64 14.91
C ARG A 8 4.07 8.92 14.10
N TRP A 9 4.04 8.82 12.77
CA TRP A 9 3.61 9.90 11.89
C TRP A 9 2.07 10.00 11.99
N SER A 10 1.59 10.32 13.18
CA SER A 10 0.18 10.58 13.50
C SER A 10 -0.24 11.96 13.02
N THR A 11 0.05 12.28 11.75
CA THR A 11 -0.30 13.59 11.15
C THR A 11 -1.27 13.46 9.99
N TYR A 12 -1.61 12.24 9.57
CA TYR A 12 -2.56 12.05 8.50
C TYR A 12 -3.98 11.92 9.05
N GLU A 13 -4.92 12.58 8.39
CA GLU A 13 -6.35 12.49 8.67
C GLU A 13 -6.80 11.02 8.76
N PRO A 14 -7.85 10.73 9.57
CA PRO A 14 -8.40 9.39 9.68
C PRO A 14 -8.65 8.79 8.30
N LEU A 15 -7.96 7.69 8.00
CA LEU A 15 -8.19 6.92 6.80
C LEU A 15 -9.42 6.04 7.05
N ALA A 16 -10.41 6.09 6.17
CA ALA A 16 -11.61 5.27 6.27
C ALA A 16 -11.88 4.62 4.90
N ALA A 17 -11.02 3.69 4.52
CA ALA A 17 -11.14 2.94 3.28
C ALA A 17 -11.30 1.45 3.55
N ILE A 18 -11.93 0.71 2.63
CA ILE A 18 -12.08 -0.74 2.73
C ILE A 18 -11.27 -1.39 1.61
N LEU A 19 -10.38 -2.31 1.96
CA LEU A 19 -9.62 -3.11 0.99
C LEU A 19 -9.71 -4.59 1.36
N SER A 20 -10.16 -5.43 0.44
CA SER A 20 -10.34 -6.88 0.66
C SER A 20 -11.15 -7.20 1.93
N GLY A 21 -12.20 -6.42 2.20
CA GLY A 21 -13.07 -6.57 3.37
C GLY A 21 -12.46 -6.08 4.70
N LYS A 22 -11.30 -5.41 4.67
CA LYS A 22 -10.64 -4.84 5.85
C LYS A 22 -10.82 -3.34 5.90
N GLN A 23 -11.28 -2.82 7.04
CA GLN A 23 -11.32 -1.37 7.28
C GLN A 23 -9.90 -0.89 7.57
N ILE A 24 -9.31 -0.13 6.64
CA ILE A 24 -7.96 0.39 6.77
C ILE A 24 -8.04 1.75 7.47
N ALA A 25 -7.38 1.87 8.62
CA ALA A 25 -7.33 3.10 9.41
C ALA A 25 -5.95 3.73 9.49
N ASP A 26 -4.90 2.96 9.17
CA ASP A 26 -3.52 3.43 9.14
C ASP A 26 -2.78 2.84 7.94
N LEU A 27 -1.79 3.58 7.44
CA LEU A 27 -0.99 3.23 6.28
C LEU A 27 0.49 3.45 6.59
N VAL A 28 1.28 2.40 6.43
CA VAL A 28 2.73 2.44 6.61
C VAL A 28 3.40 2.04 5.30
N VAL A 29 4.20 2.94 4.74
CA VAL A 29 5.10 2.63 3.63
C VAL A 29 6.48 2.31 4.18
N THR A 30 6.97 1.08 3.91
CA THR A 30 8.31 0.67 4.33
C THR A 30 9.41 1.36 3.50
N GLY A 31 10.63 1.42 4.03
CA GLY A 31 11.77 1.96 3.27
C GLY A 31 12.07 1.15 2.00
N HIS A 32 11.80 -0.16 1.99
CA HIS A 32 11.95 -0.98 0.80
C HIS A 32 10.92 -0.62 -0.28
N ALA A 33 9.65 -0.48 0.10
CA ALA A 33 8.60 -0.01 -0.81
C ALA A 33 8.91 1.37 -1.38
N HIS A 34 9.36 2.32 -0.56
CA HIS A 34 9.75 3.65 -1.02
C HIS A 34 10.84 3.60 -2.11
N SER A 35 11.93 2.86 -1.88
CA SER A 35 12.99 2.68 -2.90
C SER A 35 12.45 2.09 -4.20
N ARG A 36 11.63 1.03 -4.09
CA ARG A 36 11.08 0.34 -5.26
C ARG A 36 10.08 1.18 -6.05
N PHE A 37 9.31 2.05 -5.39
CA PHE A 37 8.40 2.96 -6.06
C PHE A 37 9.15 3.95 -6.97
N GLY A 38 10.24 4.54 -6.47
CA GLY A 38 11.13 5.38 -7.28
C GLY A 38 11.73 4.60 -8.46
N GLU A 39 12.29 3.43 -8.19
CA GLU A 39 12.99 2.61 -9.19
C GLU A 39 12.10 2.03 -10.29
N ARG A 40 10.84 1.65 -9.96
CA ARG A 40 10.04 0.76 -10.82
C ARG A 40 8.67 1.31 -11.21
N VAL A 41 8.24 2.40 -10.60
CA VAL A 41 6.92 2.99 -10.88
C VAL A 41 7.08 4.38 -11.50
N THR A 42 7.85 5.25 -10.85
CA THR A 42 8.04 6.63 -11.32
C THR A 42 9.30 6.81 -12.16
N HIS A 43 10.28 5.90 -12.04
CA HIS A 43 11.62 6.03 -12.65
C HIS A 43 12.36 7.31 -12.23
N GLU A 44 11.99 7.87 -11.07
CA GLU A 44 12.49 9.13 -10.54
C GLU A 44 12.73 9.05 -9.02
N LYS A 45 13.48 10.02 -8.48
CA LYS A 45 13.64 10.14 -7.02
C LYS A 45 12.34 10.66 -6.42
N THR A 46 11.70 9.83 -5.62
CA THR A 46 10.52 10.21 -4.84
C THR A 46 10.88 10.37 -3.37
N ASN A 47 10.09 11.13 -2.63
CA ASN A 47 10.15 11.17 -1.17
C ASN A 47 9.05 10.29 -0.55
N LEU A 48 9.17 10.00 0.75
CA LEU A 48 8.24 9.11 1.44
C LEU A 48 6.80 9.67 1.51
N GLU A 49 6.64 10.99 1.57
CA GLU A 49 5.32 11.65 1.63
C GLU A 49 4.57 11.48 0.30
N GLU A 50 5.28 11.59 -0.83
CA GLU A 50 4.71 11.35 -2.17
C GLU A 50 4.16 9.93 -2.30
N VAL A 51 4.90 8.92 -1.83
CA VAL A 51 4.45 7.51 -1.90
C VAL A 51 3.27 7.27 -0.96
N ASN A 52 3.30 7.80 0.25
CA ASN A 52 2.17 7.71 1.18
C ASN A 52 0.92 8.37 0.60
N LEU A 53 1.06 9.58 0.05
CA LEU A 53 -0.05 10.31 -0.56
C LEU A 53 -0.60 9.58 -1.79
N PHE A 54 0.28 9.00 -2.61
CA PHE A 54 -0.11 8.19 -3.76
C PHE A 54 -0.98 7.01 -3.31
N VAL A 55 -0.48 6.16 -2.41
CA VAL A 55 -1.22 4.96 -1.97
C VAL A 55 -2.51 5.34 -1.26
N ARG A 56 -2.47 6.36 -0.37
CA ARG A 56 -3.65 6.86 0.34
C ARG A 56 -4.76 7.26 -0.63
N LYS A 57 -4.48 8.13 -1.59
CA LYS A 57 -5.48 8.60 -2.56
C LYS A 57 -6.09 7.45 -3.33
N LYS A 58 -5.27 6.48 -3.74
CA LYS A 58 -5.75 5.31 -4.49
C LYS A 58 -6.60 4.38 -3.65
N LEU A 59 -6.29 4.28 -2.36
CA LEU A 59 -7.08 3.51 -1.41
C LEU A 59 -8.43 4.19 -1.12
N GLU A 60 -8.45 5.51 -0.93
CA GLU A 60 -9.65 6.33 -0.72
C GLU A 60 -10.57 6.35 -1.95
N ASP A 61 -9.98 6.39 -3.15
CA ASP A 61 -10.69 6.35 -4.43
C ASP A 61 -11.10 4.91 -4.87
N GLU A 62 -10.91 3.90 -4.02
CA GLU A 62 -11.20 2.48 -4.32
C GLU A 62 -10.48 1.93 -5.57
N ARG A 63 -9.27 2.44 -5.87
CA ARG A 63 -8.47 2.06 -7.05
C ARG A 63 -7.40 1.03 -6.79
N ILE A 64 -7.48 0.33 -5.65
CA ILE A 64 -6.59 -0.76 -5.27
C ILE A 64 -7.44 -2.02 -5.19
N ARG A 65 -7.06 -3.07 -5.93
CA ARG A 65 -7.75 -4.37 -5.92
C ARG A 65 -6.78 -5.52 -5.71
N LEU A 66 -7.30 -6.66 -5.24
CA LEU A 66 -6.50 -7.87 -5.11
C LEU A 66 -6.00 -8.32 -6.50
N SER A 67 -4.76 -8.79 -6.56
CA SER A 67 -4.20 -9.41 -7.77
C SER A 67 -4.75 -10.82 -7.94
N ASP A 68 -5.06 -11.20 -9.18
CA ASP A 68 -5.59 -12.52 -9.52
C ASP A 68 -4.51 -13.63 -9.46
N ARG A 69 -3.26 -13.28 -9.14
CA ARG A 69 -2.09 -14.19 -9.12
C ARG A 69 -2.10 -15.24 -7.98
N ASN A 70 -3.24 -15.48 -7.33
CA ASN A 70 -3.40 -16.45 -6.23
C ASN A 70 -2.50 -16.16 -5.01
N GLU A 71 -1.96 -14.94 -4.90
CA GLU A 71 -1.17 -14.46 -3.77
C GLU A 71 -1.99 -13.44 -2.96
N PRO A 72 -2.38 -13.74 -1.71
CA PRO A 72 -3.34 -12.93 -0.95
C PRO A 72 -2.80 -11.56 -0.49
N THR A 73 -1.51 -11.31 -0.69
CA THR A 73 -0.82 -10.07 -0.30
C THR A 73 -0.50 -9.18 -1.50
N MET A 74 -0.85 -9.59 -2.72
CA MET A 74 -0.56 -8.84 -3.93
C MET A 74 -1.77 -8.03 -4.40
N PHE A 75 -1.54 -6.78 -4.75
CA PHE A 75 -2.54 -5.80 -5.13
C PHE A 75 -2.15 -5.08 -6.40
N ILE A 76 -3.15 -4.65 -7.17
CA ILE A 76 -3.00 -3.85 -8.38
C ILE A 76 -3.64 -2.49 -8.14
N ILE A 77 -2.91 -1.42 -8.44
CA ILE A 77 -3.35 -0.03 -8.33
C ILE A 77 -3.56 0.53 -9.75
N ASP A 78 -4.71 1.17 -9.98
CA ASP A 78 -5.10 1.73 -11.29
C ASP A 78 -4.91 0.74 -12.48
N ASP A 79 -5.10 -0.56 -12.24
CA ASP A 79 -4.89 -1.64 -13.23
C ASP A 79 -3.47 -1.73 -13.83
N ASP A 80 -2.47 -1.05 -13.23
CA ASP A 80 -1.13 -0.95 -13.81
C ASP A 80 -0.01 -1.18 -12.79
N VAL A 81 -0.12 -0.67 -11.56
CA VAL A 81 0.98 -0.77 -10.59
C VAL A 81 0.79 -1.98 -9.68
N GLU A 82 1.72 -2.92 -9.71
CA GLU A 82 1.74 -4.07 -8.81
C GLU A 82 2.42 -3.73 -7.47
N MET A 83 1.75 -4.04 -6.37
CA MET A 83 2.15 -3.76 -5.00
C MET A 83 1.96 -5.00 -4.12
N VAL A 84 2.85 -5.19 -3.14
CA VAL A 84 2.65 -6.17 -2.06
C VAL A 84 2.37 -5.44 -0.76
N ALA A 85 1.28 -5.82 -0.08
CA ALA A 85 0.89 -5.25 1.20
C ALA A 85 0.45 -6.33 2.20
N GLU A 86 0.75 -6.07 3.46
CA GLU A 86 0.32 -6.86 4.60
C GLU A 86 -0.65 -6.05 5.47
N PHE A 87 -1.42 -6.74 6.32
CA PHE A 87 -2.39 -6.12 7.19
C PHE A 87 -2.21 -6.60 8.61
N GLU A 88 -2.08 -5.65 9.54
CA GLU A 88 -2.05 -5.91 10.97
C GLU A 88 -3.34 -5.41 11.61
N LEU A 89 -3.96 -6.22 12.46
CA LEU A 89 -5.09 -5.78 13.27
C LEU A 89 -4.59 -4.76 14.30
N MET A 90 -5.23 -3.60 14.38
CA MET A 90 -4.91 -2.58 15.38
C MET A 90 -5.36 -3.04 16.76
N GLU A 91 -4.54 -2.79 17.78
CA GLU A 91 -4.91 -3.09 19.15
C GLU A 91 -6.08 -2.20 19.60
N GLU A 92 -6.91 -2.68 20.54
CA GLU A 92 -8.08 -1.93 21.04
C GLU A 92 -7.74 -0.50 21.50
N LYS A 93 -6.54 -0.31 22.08
CA LYS A 93 -6.05 1.00 22.53
C LYS A 93 -5.79 2.01 21.39
N GLU A 94 -5.73 1.53 20.15
CA GLU A 94 -5.48 2.33 18.95
C GLU A 94 -6.78 2.55 18.13
N LEU A 95 -7.88 1.87 18.49
CA LEU A 95 -9.17 1.99 17.80
C LEU A 95 -9.91 3.27 18.24
N GLN A 96 -10.38 4.06 17.28
CA GLN A 96 -11.21 5.24 17.56
C GLN A 96 -12.73 4.94 17.60
N SER A 97 -13.17 3.82 17.01
CA SER A 97 -14.60 3.54 16.74
C SER A 97 -15.13 2.21 17.32
N GLY A 98 -14.30 1.44 18.02
CA GLY A 98 -14.69 0.12 18.56
C GLY A 98 -14.89 -0.98 17.50
N HIS A 99 -14.67 -0.69 16.22
CA HIS A 99 -14.63 -1.67 15.14
C HIS A 99 -13.20 -2.11 14.85
N SER A 100 -13.00 -3.37 14.44
CA SER A 100 -11.70 -3.90 14.02
C SER A 100 -11.13 -3.11 12.85
N GLN A 101 -10.14 -2.26 13.14
CA GLN A 101 -9.40 -1.50 12.14
C GLN A 101 -8.05 -2.18 11.86
N TYR A 102 -7.60 -2.05 10.62
CA TYR A 102 -6.34 -2.60 10.16
C TYR A 102 -5.36 -1.48 9.81
N LYS A 103 -4.10 -1.74 10.13
CA LYS A 103 -2.96 -1.03 9.58
C LYS A 103 -2.51 -1.75 8.32
N MET A 104 -2.49 -1.05 7.20
CA MET A 104 -1.93 -1.54 5.95
C MET A 104 -0.43 -1.23 5.91
N ILE A 105 0.39 -2.24 5.65
CA ILE A 105 1.84 -2.11 5.55
C ILE A 105 2.24 -2.41 4.11
N VAL A 106 2.67 -1.40 3.37
CA VAL A 106 3.19 -1.54 2.01
C VAL A 106 4.62 -2.06 2.07
N VAL A 107 4.79 -3.32 1.68
CA VAL A 107 6.05 -4.06 1.77
C VAL A 107 6.95 -3.75 0.57
N THR A 108 6.40 -3.77 -0.66
CA THR A 108 7.17 -3.49 -1.87
C THR A 108 6.28 -3.09 -3.06
N PHE A 109 6.90 -2.48 -4.08
CA PHE A 109 6.32 -2.30 -5.41
C PHE A 109 7.05 -3.19 -6.42
N LEU A 110 6.30 -3.94 -7.20
CA LEU A 110 6.86 -4.86 -8.20
C LEU A 110 7.14 -4.15 -9.53
N GLY A 111 6.39 -3.10 -9.84
CA GLY A 111 6.57 -2.25 -11.02
C GLY A 111 5.23 -1.97 -11.71
N ARG A 112 5.31 -1.50 -12.95
CA ARG A 112 4.14 -1.29 -13.81
C ARG A 112 3.95 -2.48 -14.74
N LEU A 113 2.72 -2.94 -14.90
CA LEU A 113 2.33 -3.93 -15.89
C LEU A 113 2.58 -3.38 -17.29
N SER A 114 2.35 -2.08 -17.52
CA SER A 114 2.62 -1.41 -18.79
C SER A 114 4.11 -1.37 -19.18
N ASP A 115 5.02 -1.47 -18.21
CA ASP A 115 6.47 -1.50 -18.48
C ASP A 115 6.90 -2.90 -18.92
N ASN A 116 6.12 -3.93 -18.57
CA ASN A 116 6.35 -5.32 -18.94
C ASN A 116 5.53 -5.67 -20.19
N ASN A 117 6.13 -5.50 -21.38
CA ASN A 117 5.56 -5.89 -22.68
C ASN A 117 5.07 -7.36 -22.78
N GLU A 118 5.39 -8.22 -21.80
CA GLU A 118 4.97 -9.63 -21.76
C GLU A 118 3.46 -9.84 -21.53
N TYR A 119 2.72 -8.81 -21.08
CA TYR A 119 1.26 -8.91 -20.93
C TYR A 119 0.47 -8.75 -22.24
N THR A 120 1.12 -8.36 -23.33
CA THR A 120 0.47 -8.23 -24.65
C THR A 120 0.16 -9.60 -25.27
N ASP A 121 0.76 -10.69 -24.79
CA ASP A 121 0.75 -12.00 -25.46
C ASP A 121 -0.15 -13.07 -24.78
N LEU A 122 -0.78 -12.75 -23.64
CA LEU A 122 -1.67 -13.68 -22.92
C LEU A 122 -3.17 -13.47 -23.20
N GLN A 123 -3.52 -12.67 -24.22
CA GLN A 123 -4.90 -12.55 -24.73
C GLN A 123 -5.08 -13.03 -26.17
N SER A 124 -4.19 -13.89 -26.71
CA SER A 124 -4.40 -14.58 -28.00
C SER A 124 -5.00 -15.97 -27.83
#